data_AF-A0A935CMP7-F1
#
_entry.id   AF-A0A935CMP7-F1
#
_cell.length_a   1.000
_cell.length_b   1.000
_cell.length_c   1.000
_cell.angle_alpha   90.00
_cell.angle_beta   90.00
_cell.angle_gamma   90.00
#
_symmetry.space_group_name_H-M   'P 1'
#
loop_
_entity.id
_entity.type
_entity.pdbx_description
1 polymer ?
#
loop_
_entity_poly.entity_id
_entity_poly.type
_entity_poly.pdbx_seq_one_letter_code
_entity_poly.pdbx_strand_id
1 'polypeptide(L)'
;MLSRTAEIDGSIRSRISDEDIKTPSSTRPQDIMALLQIPTERFVPICVFDSIDVLEQERPNWYAWFVDEIWLPLADQKNTMMILVSRQQRMEMHDLQRSMFDVWKLAPFDSMEVTDFIGRCVPNVDVERVSREFFSYSHGHPGAIRRLTSSMNGAGSTPMASLLGDVVTSWLDPFAQDIREYITLASALRRFDIEHLRSFLARHDEGASLESKPLSYFIRVVDSLLATGLVNWSVTSHYCVDPTVRSVISIWLSQEKPYSHRLRDQLAEDFYLKRLQESPELDPTDVIEATFHVISVGRSQSDDDEILWNELETKLSPFLRPARYDRLSIGRLHKFLKSDKELQQLLGSLFFKLEQWIASVRSQVT
;
A
#
# COMPACT_ATOMS: atom_id res chain seq x y z
N MET A 1 -14.57 -22.46 -64.54
CA MET A 1 -13.79 -22.99 -65.68
C MET A 1 -12.43 -22.30 -65.69
N LEU A 2 -11.38 -23.11 -65.51
CA LEU A 2 -9.96 -22.95 -65.88
C LEU A 2 -9.22 -21.72 -65.29
N SER A 3 -8.43 -21.88 -64.22
CA SER A 3 -7.11 -22.57 -64.12
C SER A 3 -5.97 -21.79 -64.79
N ARG A 4 -5.00 -21.36 -63.98
CA ARG A 4 -3.58 -21.69 -64.21
C ARG A 4 -2.76 -21.51 -62.94
N THR A 5 -2.33 -22.68 -62.46
CA THR A 5 -1.24 -22.98 -61.54
C THR A 5 0.13 -22.56 -62.11
N ALA A 6 1.06 -22.25 -61.22
CA ALA A 6 2.47 -22.57 -61.38
C ALA A 6 3.05 -22.91 -59.99
N GLU A 7 3.22 -24.21 -59.78
CA GLU A 7 4.03 -24.83 -58.73
C GLU A 7 5.52 -24.64 -59.07
N ILE A 8 6.35 -24.39 -58.05
CA ILE A 8 7.69 -25.00 -57.99
C ILE A 8 7.88 -25.48 -56.54
N ASP A 9 7.83 -26.80 -56.41
CA ASP A 9 8.17 -27.60 -55.24
C ASP A 9 9.69 -27.87 -55.21
N GLY A 10 10.26 -28.12 -54.04
CA GLY A 10 11.71 -28.37 -53.93
C GLY A 10 12.31 -28.43 -52.53
N SER A 11 11.78 -29.31 -51.67
CA SER A 11 12.54 -30.19 -50.77
C SER A 11 13.74 -29.64 -49.98
N ILE A 12 13.60 -29.59 -48.64
CA ILE A 12 14.44 -30.35 -47.69
C ILE A 12 13.57 -30.60 -46.43
N ARG A 13 13.01 -31.81 -46.34
CA ARG A 13 12.74 -32.47 -45.06
C ARG A 13 13.81 -33.55 -44.93
N SER A 14 14.59 -33.54 -43.85
CA SER A 14 14.70 -34.71 -42.97
C SER A 14 15.65 -34.44 -41.79
N ARG A 15 15.29 -35.03 -40.65
CA ARG A 15 16.12 -35.37 -39.48
C ARG A 15 16.45 -34.25 -38.49
N ILE A 16 15.55 -34.03 -37.55
CA ILE A 16 15.91 -34.12 -36.12
C ILE A 16 14.80 -34.92 -35.43
N SER A 17 15.24 -35.92 -34.67
CA SER A 17 14.50 -36.98 -34.00
C SER A 17 13.58 -36.49 -32.88
N ASP A 18 12.41 -37.10 -32.78
CA ASP A 18 11.64 -37.22 -31.55
C ASP A 18 12.44 -38.06 -30.54
N GLU A 19 12.92 -37.43 -29.46
CA GLU A 19 12.97 -37.98 -28.09
C GLU A 19 13.59 -36.95 -27.12
N ASP A 20 12.76 -36.52 -26.16
CA ASP A 20 13.11 -36.05 -24.82
C ASP A 20 14.11 -34.88 -24.62
N ILE A 21 13.62 -33.64 -24.72
CA ILE A 21 13.95 -32.61 -23.71
C ILE A 21 12.66 -31.90 -23.29
N LYS A 22 12.19 -32.23 -22.08
CA LYS A 22 11.15 -31.50 -21.35
C LYS A 22 11.59 -30.05 -21.13
N THR A 23 11.15 -29.14 -21.99
CA THR A 23 11.08 -27.71 -21.67
C THR A 23 9.85 -27.44 -20.79
N PRO A 24 9.98 -26.70 -19.68
CA PRO A 24 8.81 -26.26 -18.93
C PRO A 24 7.93 -25.42 -19.84
N SER A 25 6.63 -25.72 -19.79
CA SER A 25 5.58 -25.07 -20.54
C SER A 25 5.71 -23.56 -20.50
N SER A 26 5.81 -22.96 -21.69
CA SER A 26 5.68 -21.54 -21.93
C SER A 26 4.30 -21.04 -21.47
N THR A 27 4.20 -20.44 -20.29
CA THR A 27 3.15 -19.47 -20.00
C THR A 27 3.61 -18.12 -20.54
N ARG A 28 3.40 -17.88 -21.83
CA ARG A 28 3.43 -16.51 -22.35
C ARG A 28 2.28 -15.75 -21.66
N PRO A 29 2.52 -14.58 -21.04
CA PRO A 29 1.42 -13.68 -20.69
C PRO A 29 0.71 -13.33 -22.00
N GLN A 30 -0.57 -13.68 -22.11
CA GLN A 30 -1.40 -13.11 -23.15
C GLN A 30 -1.67 -11.67 -22.73
N ASP A 31 -0.86 -10.74 -23.22
CA ASP A 31 -1.12 -9.31 -23.09
C ASP A 31 -2.48 -9.02 -23.74
N ILE A 32 -3.50 -8.77 -22.92
CA ILE A 32 -4.83 -8.41 -23.39
C ILE A 32 -4.76 -6.94 -23.85
N MET A 33 -4.37 -6.72 -25.10
CA MET A 33 -4.70 -5.47 -25.79
C MET A 33 -6.22 -5.42 -26.01
N ALA A 34 -6.94 -4.70 -25.16
CA ALA A 34 -8.33 -4.36 -25.40
C ALA A 34 -8.40 -3.02 -26.16
N LEU A 35 -8.74 -3.05 -27.45
CA LEU A 35 -9.12 -1.87 -28.21
C LEU A 35 -10.59 -1.54 -27.88
N LEU A 36 -10.80 -0.55 -27.01
CA LEU A 36 -12.14 -0.01 -26.73
C LEU A 36 -12.46 1.10 -27.73
N GLN A 37 -13.56 0.93 -28.49
CA GLN A 37 -14.12 1.99 -29.33
C GLN A 37 -15.16 2.78 -28.54
N ILE A 38 -14.86 4.04 -28.23
CA ILE A 38 -15.88 4.99 -27.76
C ILE A 38 -16.48 5.65 -29.01
N PRO A 39 -17.82 5.62 -29.20
CA PRO A 39 -18.45 6.22 -30.35
C PRO A 39 -18.38 7.75 -30.21
N THR A 40 -17.37 8.36 -30.83
CA THR A 40 -17.31 9.80 -31.09
C THR A 40 -17.18 10.02 -32.59
N GLU A 41 -17.48 11.24 -33.08
CA GLU A 41 -17.36 11.60 -34.50
C GLU A 41 -15.93 11.47 -35.07
N ARG A 42 -14.95 11.14 -34.24
CA ARG A 42 -13.55 10.85 -34.59
C ARG A 42 -13.11 9.51 -33.99
N PHE A 43 -12.36 8.72 -34.76
CA PHE A 43 -11.75 7.49 -34.26
C PHE A 43 -10.52 7.83 -33.41
N VAL A 44 -10.58 7.56 -32.11
CA VAL A 44 -9.44 7.65 -31.17
C VAL A 44 -9.17 6.23 -30.67
N PRO A 45 -8.07 5.57 -31.08
CA PRO A 45 -7.70 4.29 -30.50
C PRO A 45 -7.32 4.48 -29.02
N ILE A 46 -7.83 3.58 -28.18
CA ILE A 46 -7.48 3.49 -26.77
C ILE A 46 -6.62 2.24 -26.59
N CYS A 47 -5.41 2.43 -26.07
CA CYS A 47 -4.49 1.35 -25.72
C CYS A 47 -4.40 1.24 -24.21
N VAL A 48 -4.81 0.11 -23.64
CA VAL A 48 -4.74 -0.16 -22.21
C VAL A 48 -3.61 -1.15 -21.96
N PHE A 49 -2.67 -0.78 -21.09
CA PHE A 49 -1.60 -1.64 -20.60
C PHE A 49 -1.84 -1.90 -19.13
N ASP A 50 -2.18 -3.15 -18.80
CA ASP A 50 -2.44 -3.57 -17.42
C ASP A 50 -1.14 -4.05 -16.75
N SER A 51 -0.99 -3.71 -15.47
CA SER A 51 0.07 -4.22 -14.58
C SER A 51 1.48 -4.02 -15.14
N ILE A 52 1.77 -2.82 -15.63
CA ILE A 52 3.06 -2.46 -16.26
C ILE A 52 4.27 -2.66 -15.32
N ASP A 53 4.06 -2.65 -14.01
CA ASP A 53 5.08 -2.97 -13.00
C ASP A 53 5.58 -4.41 -13.10
N VAL A 54 4.70 -5.35 -13.48
CA VAL A 54 5.08 -6.74 -13.74
C VAL A 54 5.89 -6.84 -15.02
N LEU A 55 5.50 -6.11 -16.06
CA LEU A 55 6.21 -6.09 -17.34
C LEU A 55 7.64 -5.55 -17.19
N GLU A 56 7.84 -4.50 -16.40
CA GLU A 56 9.18 -3.94 -16.13
C GLU A 56 10.05 -4.93 -15.34
N GLN A 57 9.47 -5.71 -14.42
CA GLN A 57 10.19 -6.75 -13.69
C GLN A 57 10.61 -7.92 -14.60
N GLU A 58 9.73 -8.34 -15.51
CA GLU A 58 10.02 -9.42 -16.46
C GLU A 58 10.98 -9.00 -17.57
N ARG A 59 10.95 -7.71 -17.95
CA ARG A 59 11.76 -7.14 -19.02
C ARG A 59 12.37 -5.80 -18.58
N PRO A 60 13.60 -5.82 -18.03
CA PRO A 60 14.30 -4.60 -17.66
C PRO A 60 14.43 -3.66 -18.87
N ASN A 61 14.07 -2.38 -18.68
CA ASN A 61 14.01 -1.34 -19.73
C ASN A 61 12.81 -1.46 -20.68
N TRP A 62 11.79 -2.25 -20.35
CA TRP A 62 10.55 -2.29 -21.13
C TRP A 62 9.94 -0.90 -21.24
N TYR A 63 9.94 -0.13 -20.16
CA TYR A 63 9.38 1.22 -20.16
C TYR A 63 10.12 2.15 -21.12
N ALA A 64 11.46 2.12 -21.13
CA ALA A 64 12.26 2.93 -22.06
C ALA A 64 11.94 2.58 -23.53
N TRP A 65 11.91 1.29 -23.85
CA TRP A 65 11.49 0.82 -25.17
C TRP A 65 10.05 1.23 -25.51
N PHE A 66 9.11 1.05 -24.58
CA PHE A 66 7.71 1.42 -24.77
C PHE A 66 7.56 2.91 -25.07
N VAL A 67 8.28 3.75 -24.33
CA VAL A 67 8.26 5.19 -24.53
C VAL A 67 8.79 5.55 -25.91
N ASP A 68 9.96 5.05 -26.28
CA ASP A 68 10.66 5.44 -27.51
C ASP A 68 10.02 4.87 -28.78
N GLU A 69 9.57 3.61 -28.74
CA GLU A 69 9.12 2.88 -29.93
C GLU A 69 7.59 2.87 -30.11
N ILE A 70 6.83 3.06 -29.03
CA ILE A 70 5.36 3.03 -29.08
C ILE A 70 4.78 4.39 -28.74
N TRP A 71 5.10 4.95 -27.58
CA TRP A 71 4.40 6.12 -27.08
C TRP A 71 4.76 7.40 -27.82
N LEU A 72 6.03 7.79 -27.93
CA LEU A 72 6.44 9.01 -28.62
C LEU A 72 5.96 9.04 -30.08
N PRO A 73 6.10 7.96 -30.88
CA PRO A 73 5.56 7.92 -32.24
C PRO A 73 4.04 8.12 -32.32
N LEU A 74 3.28 7.66 -31.32
CA LEU A 74 1.83 7.78 -31.27
C LEU A 74 1.35 9.10 -30.63
N ALA A 75 2.14 9.69 -29.73
CA ALA A 75 1.87 10.98 -29.11
C ALA A 75 1.90 12.12 -30.15
N ASP A 76 2.83 12.04 -31.10
CA ASP A 76 2.95 12.99 -32.21
C ASP A 76 1.73 13.00 -33.13
N GLN A 77 0.99 11.89 -33.20
CA GLN A 77 -0.22 11.77 -34.02
C GLN A 77 -1.47 12.39 -33.35
N LYS A 78 -1.38 12.82 -32.08
CA LYS A 78 -2.42 13.53 -31.30
C LYS A 78 -3.83 12.90 -31.28
N ASN A 79 -3.96 11.65 -31.69
CA ASN A 79 -5.25 10.98 -31.87
C ASN A 79 -5.33 9.65 -31.12
N THR A 80 -4.41 9.35 -30.20
CA THR A 80 -4.39 8.09 -29.43
C THR A 80 -4.44 8.37 -27.95
N MET A 81 -5.20 7.57 -27.21
CA MET A 81 -5.22 7.60 -25.74
C MET A 81 -4.52 6.35 -25.20
N MET A 82 -3.57 6.54 -24.29
CA MET A 82 -2.89 5.44 -23.60
C MET A 82 -3.27 5.45 -22.13
N ILE A 83 -3.70 4.29 -21.64
CA ILE A 83 -4.02 4.07 -20.23
C ILE A 83 -3.03 3.04 -19.71
N LEU A 84 -2.22 3.47 -18.74
CA LEU A 84 -1.24 2.64 -18.08
C LEU A 84 -1.75 2.35 -16.67
N VAL A 85 -1.90 1.07 -16.34
CA VAL A 85 -2.33 0.64 -15.01
C VAL A 85 -1.13 0.04 -14.29
N SER A 86 -0.84 0.54 -13.10
CA SER A 86 0.25 0.03 -12.26
C SER A 86 -0.14 0.01 -10.80
N ARG A 87 0.46 -0.92 -10.05
CA ARG A 87 0.44 -0.90 -8.58
C ARG A 87 1.40 0.13 -8.00
N GLN A 88 2.44 0.51 -8.74
CA GLN A 88 3.47 1.43 -8.27
C GLN A 88 3.20 2.84 -8.80
N GLN A 89 3.26 3.83 -7.92
CA GLN A 89 3.18 5.23 -8.32
C GLN A 89 4.40 5.68 -9.14
N ARG A 90 5.53 4.96 -9.01
CA ARG A 90 6.81 5.33 -9.61
C ARG A 90 7.03 4.55 -10.90
N MET A 91 6.57 5.12 -12.00
CA MET A 91 7.34 4.98 -13.25
C MET A 91 8.43 6.04 -13.19
N GLU A 92 9.69 5.65 -13.37
CA GLU A 92 10.79 6.61 -13.49
C GLU A 92 10.67 7.34 -14.83
N MET A 93 9.79 8.34 -14.84
CA MET A 93 9.56 9.21 -15.98
C MET A 93 10.48 10.42 -15.89
N HIS A 94 11.18 10.72 -16.98
CA HIS A 94 11.89 11.99 -17.14
C HIS A 94 10.92 13.17 -17.07
N ASP A 95 11.39 14.35 -16.67
CA ASP A 95 10.50 15.50 -16.40
C ASP A 95 9.68 15.96 -17.61
N LEU A 96 10.21 15.81 -18.83
CA LEU A 96 9.45 16.03 -20.07
C LEU A 96 8.25 15.08 -20.21
N GLN A 97 8.44 13.82 -19.82
CA GLN A 97 7.43 12.77 -19.91
C GLN A 97 6.34 12.98 -18.85
N ARG A 98 6.70 13.43 -17.64
CA ARG A 98 5.72 13.75 -16.57
C ARG A 98 4.68 14.78 -16.99
N SER A 99 5.03 15.74 -17.85
CA SER A 99 4.10 16.77 -18.33
C SER A 99 3.04 16.24 -19.30
N MET A 100 3.20 15.00 -19.78
CA MET A 100 2.33 14.39 -20.79
C MET A 100 1.41 13.29 -20.22
N PHE A 101 1.53 12.97 -18.93
CA PHE A 101 0.68 11.99 -18.25
C PHE A 101 -0.17 12.65 -17.17
N ASP A 102 -1.47 12.36 -17.21
CA ASP A 102 -2.33 12.55 -16.05
C ASP A 102 -2.28 11.28 -15.20
N VAL A 103 -1.76 11.41 -13.97
CA VAL A 103 -1.67 10.28 -13.03
C VAL A 103 -2.90 10.27 -12.13
N TRP A 104 -3.72 9.23 -12.27
CA TRP A 104 -4.93 9.06 -11.46
C TRP A 104 -4.69 7.96 -10.42
N LYS A 105 -4.67 8.33 -9.14
CA LYS A 105 -4.60 7.36 -8.06
C LYS A 105 -6.00 6.81 -7.79
N LEU A 106 -6.18 5.50 -7.92
CA LEU A 106 -7.41 4.83 -7.51
C LEU A 106 -7.54 4.88 -5.98
N ALA A 107 -8.67 5.41 -5.51
CA ALA A 107 -9.01 5.41 -4.10
C ALA A 107 -9.57 4.04 -3.69
N PRO A 108 -9.50 3.69 -2.38
CA PRO A 108 -10.31 2.61 -1.84
C PRO A 108 -11.80 2.86 -2.09
N PHE A 109 -12.60 1.80 -2.13
CA PHE A 109 -14.04 1.92 -2.24
C PHE A 109 -14.62 2.66 -1.05
N ASP A 110 -15.50 3.62 -1.30
CA ASP A 110 -16.32 4.19 -0.26
C ASP A 110 -17.44 3.22 0.19
N SER A 111 -18.19 3.58 1.23
CA SER A 111 -19.24 2.73 1.77
C SER A 111 -20.35 2.41 0.76
N MET A 112 -20.65 3.33 -0.16
CA MET A 112 -21.65 3.11 -1.20
C MET A 112 -21.13 2.16 -2.27
N GLU A 113 -19.89 2.33 -2.71
CA GLU A 113 -19.23 1.43 -3.67
C GLU A 113 -19.12 0.00 -3.12
N VAL A 114 -18.82 -0.16 -1.82
CA VAL A 114 -18.88 -1.48 -1.17
C VAL A 114 -20.30 -2.06 -1.20
N THR A 115 -21.31 -1.24 -0.89
CA THR A 115 -22.72 -1.68 -0.89
C THR A 115 -23.16 -2.15 -2.27
N ASP A 116 -22.84 -1.39 -3.31
CA ASP A 116 -23.10 -1.72 -4.71
C ASP A 116 -22.38 -3.00 -5.14
N PHE A 117 -21.12 -3.16 -4.74
CA PHE A 117 -20.35 -4.37 -5.04
C PHE A 117 -20.97 -5.61 -4.39
N ILE A 118 -21.28 -5.55 -3.09
CA ILE A 118 -21.88 -6.67 -2.36
C ILE A 118 -23.25 -7.03 -2.93
N GLY A 119 -24.09 -6.04 -3.23
CA GLY A 119 -25.42 -6.27 -3.83
C GLY A 119 -25.38 -6.98 -5.19
N ARG A 120 -24.27 -6.86 -5.94
CA ARG A 120 -24.06 -7.55 -7.22
C ARG A 120 -23.44 -8.94 -7.05
N CYS A 121 -22.59 -9.12 -6.05
CA CYS A 121 -21.73 -10.31 -5.94
C CYS A 121 -22.20 -11.36 -4.92
N VAL A 122 -23.07 -10.99 -3.97
CA VAL A 122 -23.56 -11.88 -2.91
C VAL A 122 -25.09 -11.90 -2.95
N PRO A 123 -25.72 -12.87 -3.64
CA PRO A 123 -27.18 -12.96 -3.68
C PRO A 123 -27.75 -13.40 -2.33
N ASN A 124 -28.97 -12.96 -2.03
CA ASN A 124 -29.76 -13.39 -0.86
C ASN A 124 -29.17 -13.08 0.52
N VAL A 125 -28.41 -11.98 0.65
CA VAL A 125 -27.94 -11.48 1.95
C VAL A 125 -28.58 -10.14 2.31
N ASP A 126 -28.55 -9.80 3.60
CA ASP A 126 -28.78 -8.44 4.06
C ASP A 126 -27.60 -7.56 3.61
N VAL A 127 -27.76 -6.91 2.46
CA VAL A 127 -26.71 -6.12 1.81
C VAL A 127 -26.22 -5.02 2.72
N GLU A 128 -27.10 -4.32 3.45
CA GLU A 128 -26.70 -3.20 4.29
C GLU A 128 -25.84 -3.68 5.47
N ARG A 129 -26.27 -4.75 6.15
CA ARG A 129 -25.53 -5.32 7.26
C ARG A 129 -24.17 -5.85 6.81
N VAL A 130 -24.14 -6.65 5.73
CA VAL A 130 -22.91 -7.27 5.22
C VAL A 130 -21.94 -6.22 4.69
N SER A 131 -22.43 -5.18 4.00
CA SER A 131 -21.57 -4.11 3.47
C SER A 131 -20.96 -3.27 4.58
N ARG A 132 -21.72 -2.95 5.63
CA ARG A 132 -21.19 -2.26 6.81
C ARG A 132 -20.10 -3.08 7.50
N GLU A 133 -20.36 -4.37 7.66
CA GLU A 133 -19.40 -5.32 8.24
C GLU A 133 -18.13 -5.38 7.38
N PHE A 134 -18.25 -5.67 6.08
CA PHE A 134 -17.12 -5.76 5.16
C PHE A 134 -16.35 -4.45 5.08
N PHE A 135 -17.02 -3.30 5.04
CA PHE A 135 -16.36 -1.99 5.03
C PHE A 135 -15.54 -1.77 6.31
N SER A 136 -16.08 -2.13 7.48
CA SER A 136 -15.38 -1.99 8.76
C SER A 136 -14.10 -2.85 8.85
N TYR A 137 -14.04 -3.94 8.10
CA TYR A 137 -12.90 -4.86 8.12
C TYR A 137 -11.91 -4.66 6.97
N SER A 138 -12.41 -4.28 5.80
CA SER A 138 -11.59 -4.08 4.59
C SER A 138 -11.13 -2.64 4.41
N HIS A 139 -11.77 -1.69 5.09
CA HIS A 139 -11.58 -0.25 4.88
C HIS A 139 -11.68 0.17 3.40
N GLY A 140 -12.55 -0.50 2.63
CA GLY A 140 -12.74 -0.21 1.22
C GLY A 140 -11.72 -0.87 0.28
N HIS A 141 -10.78 -1.68 0.78
CA HIS A 141 -9.78 -2.31 -0.08
C HIS A 141 -10.43 -3.31 -1.07
N PRO A 142 -10.42 -3.05 -2.39
CA PRO A 142 -11.19 -3.86 -3.36
C PRO A 142 -10.78 -5.34 -3.35
N GLY A 143 -9.49 -5.63 -3.22
CA GLY A 143 -8.97 -6.99 -3.15
C GLY A 143 -9.39 -7.73 -1.87
N ALA A 144 -9.55 -7.02 -0.75
CA ALA A 144 -10.00 -7.61 0.52
C ALA A 144 -11.49 -7.93 0.43
N ILE A 145 -12.30 -6.97 -0.03
CA ILE A 145 -13.74 -7.12 -0.24
C ILE A 145 -14.03 -8.32 -1.15
N ARG A 146 -13.35 -8.41 -2.30
CA ARG A 146 -13.51 -9.53 -3.25
C ARG A 146 -13.23 -10.87 -2.59
N ARG A 147 -12.19 -10.95 -1.74
CA ARG A 147 -11.86 -12.19 -1.02
C ARG A 147 -12.87 -12.52 0.06
N LEU A 148 -13.26 -11.55 0.89
CA LEU A 148 -14.33 -11.72 1.87
C LEU A 148 -15.62 -12.22 1.22
N THR A 149 -15.99 -11.67 0.06
CA THR A 149 -17.16 -12.11 -0.73
C THR A 149 -17.00 -13.56 -1.19
N SER A 150 -15.81 -13.92 -1.68
CA SER A 150 -15.52 -15.27 -2.18
C SER A 150 -15.57 -16.30 -1.05
N SER A 151 -14.99 -15.98 0.11
CA SER A 151 -14.99 -16.85 1.29
C SER A 151 -16.39 -16.98 1.90
N MET A 152 -17.18 -15.90 1.94
CA MET A 152 -18.57 -15.95 2.42
C MET A 152 -19.46 -16.85 1.55
N ASN A 153 -19.31 -16.79 0.22
CA ASN A 153 -20.05 -17.65 -0.71
C ASN A 153 -19.67 -19.13 -0.57
N GLY A 154 -18.45 -19.44 -0.09
CA GLY A 154 -17.97 -20.81 0.07
C GLY A 154 -18.17 -21.42 1.47
N ALA A 155 -18.28 -20.60 2.52
CA ALA A 155 -18.05 -21.06 3.90
C ALA A 155 -19.28 -21.00 4.84
N GLY A 156 -20.43 -20.47 4.41
CA GLY A 156 -21.61 -20.40 5.29
C GLY A 156 -21.43 -19.40 6.44
N SER A 157 -21.88 -19.72 7.66
CA SER A 157 -21.83 -18.83 8.83
C SER A 157 -20.44 -18.76 9.49
N THR A 158 -19.38 -18.58 8.70
CA THR A 158 -18.00 -18.48 9.21
C THR A 158 -17.80 -17.15 9.94
N PRO A 159 -17.13 -17.15 11.12
CA PRO A 159 -16.78 -15.91 11.80
C PRO A 159 -15.92 -15.00 10.91
N MET A 160 -16.21 -13.71 10.91
CA MET A 160 -15.51 -12.72 10.09
C MET A 160 -13.98 -12.67 10.33
N ALA A 161 -13.55 -12.93 11.57
CA ALA A 161 -12.13 -13.03 11.93
C ALA A 161 -11.39 -14.09 11.10
N SER A 162 -12.01 -15.25 10.86
CA SER A 162 -11.45 -16.30 10.01
C SER A 162 -11.36 -15.86 8.56
N LEU A 163 -12.37 -15.13 8.06
CA LEU A 163 -12.36 -14.61 6.69
C LEU A 163 -11.25 -13.56 6.49
N LEU A 164 -10.95 -12.76 7.51
CA LEU A 164 -9.81 -11.84 7.48
C LEU A 164 -8.47 -12.56 7.52
N GLY A 165 -8.38 -13.66 8.27
CA GLY A 165 -7.24 -14.56 8.24
C GLY A 165 -6.91 -15.03 6.82
N ASP A 166 -7.93 -15.40 6.04
CA ASP A 166 -7.75 -15.80 4.64
C ASP A 166 -7.25 -14.63 3.77
N VAL A 167 -7.80 -13.42 3.99
CA VAL A 167 -7.37 -12.22 3.27
C VAL A 167 -5.89 -11.94 3.53
N VAL A 168 -5.49 -11.85 4.81
CA VAL A 168 -4.11 -11.54 5.18
C VAL A 168 -3.17 -12.65 4.73
N THR A 169 -3.53 -13.92 4.95
CA THR A 169 -2.73 -15.07 4.51
C THR A 169 -2.48 -15.00 3.01
N SER A 170 -3.51 -14.70 2.22
CA SER A 170 -3.35 -14.61 0.77
C SER A 170 -2.44 -13.47 0.27
N TRP A 171 -2.30 -12.39 1.05
CA TRP A 171 -1.36 -11.31 0.76
C TRP A 171 0.06 -11.68 1.14
N LEU A 172 0.22 -12.46 2.22
CA LEU A 172 1.50 -12.83 2.79
C LEU A 172 2.07 -14.15 2.22
N ASP A 173 1.23 -15.00 1.64
CA ASP A 173 1.59 -16.32 1.12
C ASP A 173 2.72 -16.34 0.09
N PRO A 174 2.85 -15.35 -0.82
CA PRO A 174 3.96 -15.31 -1.76
C PRO A 174 5.34 -15.17 -1.10
N PHE A 175 5.40 -14.76 0.18
CA PHE A 175 6.64 -14.45 0.87
C PHE A 175 7.13 -15.60 1.77
N ALA A 176 8.44 -15.62 2.02
CA ALA A 176 9.03 -16.47 3.07
C ALA A 176 8.57 -16.02 4.47
N GLN A 177 8.55 -16.95 5.43
CA GLN A 177 7.98 -16.73 6.77
C GLN A 177 8.57 -15.51 7.50
N ASP A 178 9.89 -15.31 7.41
CA ASP A 178 10.59 -14.15 7.98
C ASP A 178 10.06 -12.82 7.40
N ILE A 179 9.89 -12.76 6.08
CA ILE A 179 9.33 -11.59 5.39
C ILE A 179 7.87 -11.36 5.79
N ARG A 180 7.06 -12.42 5.95
CA ARG A 180 5.67 -12.29 6.42
C ARG A 180 5.60 -11.63 7.80
N GLU A 181 6.47 -12.04 8.71
CA GLU A 181 6.57 -11.44 10.04
C GLU A 181 7.01 -9.98 9.96
N TYR A 182 7.95 -9.64 9.08
CA TYR A 182 8.38 -8.26 8.90
C TYR A 182 7.30 -7.35 8.32
N ILE A 183 6.51 -7.82 7.35
CA ILE A 183 5.35 -7.05 6.85
C ILE A 183 4.35 -6.83 7.98
N THR A 184 4.09 -7.88 8.75
CA THR A 184 3.18 -7.83 9.89
C THR A 184 3.63 -6.79 10.91
N LEU A 185 4.93 -6.71 11.22
CA LEU A 185 5.50 -5.70 12.11
C LEU A 185 5.49 -4.30 11.48
N ALA A 186 6.00 -4.18 10.25
CA ALA A 186 6.11 -2.92 9.52
C ALA A 186 4.74 -2.27 9.28
N SER A 187 3.65 -3.05 9.28
CA SER A 187 2.29 -2.51 9.19
C SER A 187 1.91 -1.57 10.33
N ALA A 188 2.62 -1.59 11.47
CA ALA A 188 2.45 -0.55 12.48
C ALA A 188 2.98 0.81 12.00
N LEU A 189 4.07 0.84 11.24
CA LEU A 189 4.67 2.09 10.77
C LEU A 189 3.80 2.70 9.66
N ARG A 190 3.39 3.97 9.84
CA ARG A 190 2.65 4.70 8.79
C ARG A 190 3.56 5.14 7.66
N ARG A 191 4.80 5.46 8.00
CA ARG A 191 5.87 5.89 7.10
C ARG A 191 7.19 5.36 7.64
N PHE A 192 8.07 4.94 6.75
CA PHE A 192 9.42 4.52 7.12
C PHE A 192 10.37 4.70 5.93
N ASP A 193 11.65 4.92 6.23
CA ASP A 193 12.72 4.60 5.29
C ASP A 193 13.34 3.24 5.67
N ILE A 194 14.33 2.80 4.91
CA ILE A 194 14.96 1.49 5.11
C ILE A 194 15.67 1.42 6.47
N GLU A 195 16.21 2.53 6.93
CA GLU A 195 16.96 2.65 8.19
C GLU A 195 16.02 2.62 9.40
N HIS A 196 14.85 3.25 9.26
CA HIS A 196 13.75 3.19 10.20
C HIS A 196 13.23 1.76 10.30
N LEU A 197 12.99 1.10 9.16
CA LEU A 197 12.53 -0.28 9.13
C LEU A 197 13.54 -1.21 9.81
N ARG A 198 14.83 -1.11 9.46
CA ARG A 198 15.90 -1.89 10.10
C ARG A 198 15.92 -1.67 11.61
N SER A 199 15.95 -0.40 12.04
CA SER A 199 16.01 -0.03 13.47
C SER A 199 14.78 -0.51 14.24
N PHE A 200 13.60 -0.48 13.60
CA PHE A 200 12.35 -0.95 14.18
C PHE A 200 12.34 -2.48 14.30
N LEU A 201 12.66 -3.21 13.22
CA LEU A 201 12.67 -4.67 13.22
C LEU A 201 13.74 -5.25 14.15
N ALA A 202 14.91 -4.59 14.27
CA ALA A 202 15.97 -5.01 15.19
C ALA A 202 15.51 -5.00 16.66
N ARG A 203 14.53 -4.18 17.04
CA ARG A 203 13.96 -4.19 18.41
C ARG A 203 13.07 -5.39 18.71
N HIS A 204 12.53 -6.02 17.66
CA HIS A 204 11.71 -7.22 17.81
C HIS A 204 12.57 -8.50 17.80
N ASP A 205 13.77 -8.45 17.22
CA ASP A 205 14.65 -9.62 17.15
C ASP A 205 15.52 -9.73 18.40
N GLU A 206 15.04 -10.52 19.37
CA GLU A 206 15.75 -10.84 20.62
C GLU A 206 17.16 -11.46 20.39
N GLY A 207 17.47 -11.92 19.17
CA GLY A 207 18.75 -12.55 18.81
C GLY A 207 19.76 -11.68 18.06
N ALA A 208 19.49 -10.38 17.85
CA ALA A 208 20.35 -9.45 17.08
C ALA A 208 20.71 -9.91 15.65
N SER A 209 19.99 -10.89 15.09
CA SER A 209 20.26 -11.44 13.77
C SER A 209 19.96 -10.41 12.67
N LEU A 210 18.94 -9.58 12.86
CA LEU A 210 18.51 -8.52 11.96
C LEU A 210 19.41 -7.29 11.97
N GLU A 211 19.94 -6.92 13.13
CA GLU A 211 20.89 -5.81 13.24
C GLU A 211 22.18 -6.10 12.44
N SER A 212 22.57 -7.38 12.39
CA SER A 212 23.73 -7.84 11.61
C SER A 212 23.50 -7.92 10.09
N LYS A 213 22.24 -7.80 9.61
CA LYS A 213 21.96 -7.89 8.18
C LYS A 213 22.42 -6.61 7.47
N PRO A 214 23.05 -6.73 6.28
CA PRO A 214 23.44 -5.56 5.50
C PRO A 214 22.20 -4.80 5.01
N LEU A 215 22.34 -3.50 4.77
CA LEU A 215 21.24 -2.67 4.26
C LEU A 215 20.61 -3.22 2.96
N SER A 216 21.42 -3.86 2.12
CA SER A 216 20.97 -4.53 0.88
C SER A 216 19.99 -5.70 1.11
N TYR A 217 19.92 -6.25 2.33
CA TYR A 217 18.88 -7.19 2.71
C TYR A 217 17.53 -6.48 2.86
N PHE A 218 17.49 -5.39 3.61
CA PHE A 218 16.27 -4.60 3.82
C PHE A 218 15.77 -3.92 2.55
N ILE A 219 16.67 -3.46 1.67
CA ILE A 219 16.33 -3.00 0.32
C ILE A 219 15.57 -4.09 -0.44
N ARG A 220 16.10 -5.31 -0.49
CA ARG A 220 15.44 -6.43 -1.19
C ARG A 220 14.09 -6.81 -0.59
N VAL A 221 13.95 -6.74 0.74
CA VAL A 221 12.67 -6.94 1.41
C VAL A 221 11.68 -5.89 0.91
N VAL A 222 12.03 -4.60 1.02
CA VAL A 222 11.14 -3.50 0.60
C VAL A 222 10.80 -3.57 -0.89
N ASP A 223 11.77 -3.87 -1.77
CA ASP A 223 11.53 -4.02 -3.21
C ASP A 223 10.52 -5.15 -3.49
N SER A 224 10.61 -6.26 -2.74
CA SER A 224 9.64 -7.35 -2.84
C SER A 224 8.24 -6.92 -2.38
N LEU A 225 8.13 -6.00 -1.42
CA LEU A 225 6.85 -5.46 -0.96
C LEU A 225 6.27 -4.41 -1.91
N LEU A 226 7.12 -3.62 -2.56
CA LEU A 226 6.70 -2.69 -3.61
C LEU A 226 6.12 -3.45 -4.81
N ALA A 227 6.67 -4.62 -5.15
CA ALA A 227 6.18 -5.45 -6.24
C ALA A 227 4.75 -5.97 -6.01
N THR A 228 4.31 -6.10 -4.76
CA THR A 228 2.95 -6.55 -4.45
C THR A 228 1.92 -5.43 -4.36
N GLY A 229 2.37 -4.17 -4.31
CA GLY A 229 1.49 -3.00 -4.08
C GLY A 229 0.98 -2.89 -2.64
N LEU A 230 1.43 -3.76 -1.72
CA LEU A 230 1.12 -3.67 -0.29
C LEU A 230 1.88 -2.50 0.37
N VAL A 231 3.06 -2.20 -0.17
CA VAL A 231 3.89 -1.05 0.21
C VAL A 231 4.01 -0.13 -1.00
N ASN A 232 3.94 1.17 -0.75
CA ASN A 232 4.05 2.22 -1.75
C ASN A 232 5.16 3.20 -1.37
N TRP A 233 5.86 3.74 -2.37
CA TRP A 233 6.74 4.89 -2.17
C TRP A 233 5.93 6.18 -2.25
N SER A 234 5.93 6.95 -1.16
CA SER A 234 5.25 8.24 -1.09
C SER A 234 6.01 9.34 -1.83
N VAL A 235 5.28 10.37 -2.26
CA VAL A 235 5.85 11.59 -2.87
C VAL A 235 6.82 12.31 -1.92
N THR A 236 6.70 12.08 -0.62
CA THR A 236 7.57 12.61 0.43
C THR A 236 8.83 11.77 0.66
N SER A 237 9.17 10.84 -0.24
CA SER A 237 10.37 10.01 -0.18
C SER A 237 10.42 9.03 1.02
N HIS A 238 9.28 8.45 1.36
CA HIS A 238 9.17 7.42 2.40
C HIS A 238 8.36 6.23 1.89
N TYR A 239 8.66 5.04 2.36
CA TYR A 239 7.80 3.87 2.18
C TYR A 239 6.61 3.96 3.13
N CYS A 240 5.44 3.55 2.64
CA CYS A 240 4.22 3.45 3.42
C CYS A 240 3.56 2.11 3.09
N VAL A 241 3.20 1.33 4.11
CA VAL A 241 2.21 0.26 3.89
C VAL A 241 0.88 0.93 3.57
N ASP A 242 0.13 0.43 2.58
CA ASP A 242 -1.16 1.02 2.24
C ASP A 242 -2.06 1.12 3.48
N PRO A 243 -2.70 2.27 3.77
CA PRO A 243 -3.49 2.45 4.98
C PRO A 243 -4.60 1.40 5.14
N THR A 244 -5.24 0.98 4.05
CA THR A 244 -6.29 -0.05 4.12
C THR A 244 -5.72 -1.43 4.42
N VAL A 245 -4.56 -1.76 3.85
CA VAL A 245 -3.81 -3.00 4.16
C VAL A 245 -3.38 -3.01 5.62
N ARG A 246 -2.84 -1.89 6.14
CA ARG A 246 -2.47 -1.76 7.56
C ARG A 246 -3.66 -2.00 8.46
N SER A 247 -4.80 -1.37 8.18
CA SER A 247 -6.00 -1.54 9.00
C SER A 247 -6.49 -2.99 8.99
N VAL A 248 -6.51 -3.65 7.82
CA VAL A 248 -6.90 -5.07 7.72
C VAL A 248 -5.95 -5.96 8.54
N ILE A 249 -4.64 -5.78 8.40
CA ILE A 249 -3.64 -6.53 9.19
C ILE A 249 -3.82 -6.24 10.69
N SER A 250 -4.05 -4.98 11.06
CA SER A 250 -4.23 -4.58 12.46
C SER A 250 -5.46 -5.22 13.09
N ILE A 251 -6.60 -5.22 12.38
CA ILE A 251 -7.84 -5.84 12.88
C ILE A 251 -7.68 -7.35 12.98
N TRP A 252 -7.07 -7.98 11.97
CA TRP A 252 -6.78 -9.41 12.01
C TRP A 252 -5.88 -9.77 13.21
N LEU A 253 -4.80 -9.02 13.43
CA LEU A 253 -3.92 -9.24 14.58
C LEU A 253 -4.65 -9.01 15.91
N SER A 254 -5.48 -7.98 16.04
CA SER A 254 -6.19 -7.72 17.30
C SER A 254 -7.18 -8.84 17.65
N GLN A 255 -7.71 -9.54 16.64
CA GLN A 255 -8.65 -10.65 16.81
C GLN A 255 -7.94 -11.99 17.02
N GLU A 256 -6.96 -12.33 16.18
CA GLU A 256 -6.33 -13.66 16.15
C GLU A 256 -5.07 -13.74 17.03
N LYS A 257 -4.32 -12.63 17.14
CA LYS A 257 -3.02 -12.57 17.84
C LYS A 257 -2.92 -11.31 18.72
N PRO A 258 -3.80 -11.13 19.72
CA PRO A 258 -3.91 -9.88 20.49
C PRO A 258 -2.63 -9.52 21.27
N TYR A 259 -1.80 -10.52 21.63
CA TYR A 259 -0.49 -10.26 22.23
C TYR A 259 0.49 -9.69 21.21
N SER A 260 0.58 -10.28 20.01
CA SER A 260 1.42 -9.77 18.92
C SER A 260 0.98 -8.39 18.45
N HIS A 261 -0.34 -8.13 18.40
CA HIS A 261 -0.89 -6.81 18.10
C HIS A 261 -0.41 -5.75 19.11
N ARG A 262 -0.58 -6.02 20.42
CA ARG A 262 -0.14 -5.12 21.48
C ARG A 262 1.37 -4.90 21.48
N LEU A 263 2.16 -5.98 21.35
CA LEU A 263 3.61 -5.89 21.30
C LEU A 263 4.08 -5.05 20.10
N ARG A 264 3.49 -5.26 18.91
CA ARG A 264 3.80 -4.50 17.70
C ARG A 264 3.55 -3.00 17.91
N ASP A 265 2.38 -2.64 18.46
CA ASP A 265 2.02 -1.24 18.65
C ASP A 265 2.87 -0.56 19.75
N GLN A 266 3.20 -1.29 20.83
CA GLN A 266 4.12 -0.84 21.88
C GLN A 266 5.54 -0.61 21.31
N LEU A 267 6.05 -1.52 20.50
CA LEU A 267 7.36 -1.36 19.84
C LEU A 267 7.39 -0.10 18.96
N ALA A 268 6.30 0.19 18.27
CA ALA A 268 6.21 1.38 17.42
C ALA A 268 6.14 2.66 18.25
N GLU A 269 5.39 2.64 19.35
CA GLU A 269 5.37 3.72 20.33
C GLU A 269 6.77 4.00 20.89
N ASP A 270 7.44 2.98 21.43
CA ASP A 270 8.80 3.07 21.99
C ASP A 270 9.82 3.52 20.94
N PHE A 271 9.62 3.14 19.68
CA PHE A 271 10.46 3.56 18.58
C PHE A 271 10.42 5.07 18.39
N TYR A 272 9.22 5.64 18.22
CA TYR A 272 9.07 7.08 18.00
C TYR A 272 9.38 7.90 19.26
N LEU A 273 8.99 7.45 20.45
CA LEU A 273 9.34 8.15 21.69
C LEU A 273 10.86 8.24 21.89
N LYS A 274 11.59 7.15 21.65
CA LYS A 274 13.06 7.16 21.74
C LYS A 274 13.69 8.10 20.71
N ARG A 275 13.17 8.16 19.48
CA ARG A 275 13.64 9.13 18.47
C ARG A 275 13.45 10.58 18.91
N LEU A 276 12.32 10.91 19.52
CA LEU A 276 12.06 12.25 20.05
C LEU A 276 13.02 12.62 21.20
N GLN A 277 13.46 11.63 21.98
CA GLN A 277 14.45 11.81 23.05
C GLN A 277 15.86 12.02 22.49
N GLU A 278 16.25 11.24 21.48
CA GLU A 278 17.61 11.24 20.92
C GLU A 278 17.85 12.41 19.95
N SER A 279 16.79 12.97 19.35
CA SER A 279 16.92 14.05 18.37
C SER A 279 17.09 15.42 19.05
N PRO A 280 18.19 16.15 18.77
CA PRO A 280 18.39 17.50 19.31
C PRO A 280 17.37 18.50 18.78
N GLU A 281 16.97 18.36 17.50
CA GLU A 281 15.89 19.09 16.85
C GLU A 281 14.69 18.15 16.65
N LEU A 282 13.49 18.57 17.07
CA LEU A 282 12.30 17.73 16.90
C LEU A 282 11.79 17.79 15.46
N ASP A 283 11.73 16.64 14.79
CA ASP A 283 10.97 16.48 13.55
C ASP A 283 9.47 16.48 13.88
N PRO A 284 8.68 17.43 13.35
CA PRO A 284 7.22 17.43 13.49
C PRO A 284 6.56 16.10 13.08
N THR A 285 7.14 15.38 12.12
CA THR A 285 6.63 14.07 11.68
C THR A 285 6.74 13.03 12.79
N ASP A 286 7.88 12.95 13.46
CA ASP A 286 8.10 12.00 14.57
C ASP A 286 7.14 12.27 15.74
N VAL A 287 6.77 13.54 15.98
CA VAL A 287 5.78 13.91 17.01
C VAL A 287 4.38 13.42 16.63
N ILE A 288 4.01 13.56 15.37
CA ILE A 288 2.73 13.08 14.84
C ILE A 288 2.65 11.55 14.89
N GLU A 289 3.72 10.85 14.52
CA GLU A 289 3.79 9.39 14.63
C GLU A 289 3.76 8.92 16.09
N ALA A 290 4.51 9.56 17.00
CA ALA A 290 4.45 9.24 18.42
C ALA A 290 3.03 9.44 18.99
N THR A 291 2.36 10.54 18.61
CA THR A 291 0.96 10.80 19.00
C THR A 291 0.04 9.67 18.54
N PHE A 292 0.15 9.26 17.27
CA PHE A 292 -0.64 8.18 16.71
C PHE A 292 -0.45 6.89 17.52
N HIS A 293 0.79 6.50 17.79
CA HIS A 293 1.10 5.25 18.47
C HIS A 293 0.74 5.25 19.95
N VAL A 294 0.91 6.37 20.67
CA VAL A 294 0.47 6.48 22.07
C VAL A 294 -1.04 6.26 22.17
N ILE A 295 -1.83 6.87 21.28
CA ILE A 295 -3.28 6.69 21.28
C ILE A 295 -3.68 5.29 20.83
N SER A 296 -2.99 4.71 19.84
CA SER A 296 -3.25 3.33 19.39
C SER A 296 -3.04 2.33 20.53
N VAL A 297 -1.94 2.46 21.28
CA VAL A 297 -1.66 1.62 22.45
C VAL A 297 -2.67 1.87 23.56
N GLY A 298 -2.99 3.13 23.87
CA GLY A 298 -3.99 3.47 24.89
C GLY A 298 -5.37 2.91 24.57
N ARG A 299 -5.84 3.02 23.31
CA ARG A 299 -7.13 2.48 22.86
C ARG A 299 -7.21 0.95 22.95
N SER A 300 -6.07 0.26 22.89
CA SER A 300 -6.05 -1.20 23.13
C SER A 300 -6.32 -1.58 24.59
N GLN A 301 -6.30 -0.61 25.51
CA GLN A 301 -6.44 -0.80 26.95
C GLN A 301 -7.68 -0.10 27.53
N SER A 302 -8.09 1.04 26.96
CA SER A 302 -9.22 1.85 27.43
C SER A 302 -9.85 2.65 26.30
N ASP A 303 -11.18 2.74 26.28
CA ASP A 303 -11.95 3.66 25.41
C ASP A 303 -12.26 5.01 26.08
N ASP A 304 -11.76 5.23 27.30
CA ASP A 304 -11.99 6.48 28.03
C ASP A 304 -11.06 7.60 27.53
N ASP A 305 -11.66 8.59 26.87
CA ASP A 305 -10.98 9.77 26.34
C ASP A 305 -10.15 10.53 27.39
N GLU A 306 -10.55 10.55 28.67
CA GLU A 306 -9.77 11.21 29.72
C GLU A 306 -8.51 10.43 30.06
N ILE A 307 -8.60 9.10 30.12
CA ILE A 307 -7.43 8.22 30.34
C ILE A 307 -6.46 8.37 29.15
N LEU A 308 -6.98 8.31 27.92
CA LEU A 308 -6.19 8.46 26.70
C LEU A 308 -5.49 9.82 26.64
N TRP A 309 -6.19 10.89 27.03
CA TRP A 309 -5.61 12.23 27.09
C TRP A 309 -4.48 12.30 28.12
N ASN A 310 -4.69 11.76 29.33
CA ASN A 310 -3.68 11.75 30.38
C ASN A 310 -2.42 10.97 29.97
N GLU A 311 -2.57 9.84 29.29
CA GLU A 311 -1.46 9.08 28.73
C GLU A 311 -0.70 9.88 27.67
N LEU A 312 -1.43 10.50 26.74
CA LEU A 312 -0.86 11.35 25.69
C LEU A 312 -0.07 12.52 26.29
N GLU A 313 -0.65 13.23 27.24
CA GLU A 313 -0.02 14.36 27.91
C GLU A 313 1.23 13.93 28.68
N THR A 314 1.13 12.82 29.44
CA THR A 314 2.26 12.27 30.20
C THR A 314 3.45 11.94 29.28
N LYS A 315 3.19 11.26 28.16
CA LYS A 315 4.25 10.80 27.25
C LYS A 315 4.79 11.91 26.35
N LEU A 316 3.95 12.86 25.91
CA LEU A 316 4.36 13.90 24.96
C LEU A 316 4.77 15.23 25.59
N SER A 317 4.41 15.52 26.84
CA SER A 317 4.77 16.79 27.50
C SER A 317 6.28 17.10 27.61
N PRO A 318 7.21 16.13 27.62
CA PRO A 318 8.63 16.43 27.52
C PRO A 318 9.01 17.03 26.15
N PHE A 319 8.29 16.67 25.10
CA PHE A 319 8.59 17.02 23.70
C PHE A 319 7.76 18.19 23.18
N LEU A 320 6.54 18.40 23.71
CA LEU A 320 5.67 19.52 23.36
C LEU A 320 5.93 20.75 24.25
N ARG A 321 7.19 21.22 24.26
CA ARG A 321 7.61 22.43 25.00
C ARG A 321 8.08 23.52 24.05
N PRO A 322 7.81 24.81 24.31
CA PRO A 322 8.21 25.91 23.42
C PRO A 322 9.70 25.88 23.07
N ALA A 323 10.57 25.58 24.05
CA ALA A 323 12.02 25.53 23.88
C ALA A 323 12.54 24.48 22.87
N ARG A 324 11.70 23.53 22.43
CA ARG A 324 12.07 22.48 21.47
C ARG A 324 11.72 22.84 20.02
N TYR A 325 11.05 23.96 19.79
CA TYR A 325 10.60 24.37 18.47
C TYR A 325 11.04 25.78 18.11
N ASP A 326 11.31 25.97 16.83
CA ASP A 326 11.31 27.28 16.20
C ASP A 326 9.94 27.56 15.56
N ARG A 327 9.74 28.79 15.07
CA ARG A 327 8.48 29.20 14.46
C ARG A 327 8.09 28.36 13.23
N LEU A 328 9.06 27.85 12.47
CA LEU A 328 8.81 27.03 11.28
C LEU A 328 8.42 25.61 11.65
N SER A 329 9.14 24.97 12.58
CA SER A 329 8.89 23.59 13.00
C SER A 329 7.55 23.46 13.71
N ILE A 330 7.18 24.38 14.62
CA ILE A 330 5.84 24.37 15.24
C ILE A 330 4.72 24.65 14.23
N GLY A 331 4.99 25.50 13.23
CA GLY A 331 4.06 25.75 12.12
C GLY A 331 3.83 24.51 11.26
N ARG A 332 4.90 23.74 10.99
CA ARG A 332 4.84 22.46 10.28
C ARG A 332 4.08 21.41 11.08
N LEU A 333 4.33 21.29 12.39
CA LEU A 333 3.61 20.36 13.27
C LEU A 333 2.10 20.60 13.21
N HIS A 334 1.68 21.85 13.38
CA HIS A 334 0.28 22.24 13.30
C HIS A 334 -0.33 21.94 11.91
N LYS A 335 0.42 22.17 10.82
CA LYS A 335 -0.02 21.82 9.46
C LYS A 335 -0.18 20.31 9.28
N PHE A 336 0.79 19.51 9.73
CA PHE A 336 0.77 18.06 9.61
C PHE A 336 -0.40 17.47 10.39
N LEU A 337 -0.63 17.91 11.63
CA LEU A 337 -1.79 17.51 12.43
C LEU A 337 -3.11 17.70 11.67
N LYS A 338 -3.31 18.87 11.04
CA LYS A 338 -4.53 19.19 10.28
C LYS A 338 -4.68 18.42 8.98
N SER A 339 -3.59 17.95 8.38
CA SER A 339 -3.63 17.16 7.15
C SER A 339 -3.74 15.66 7.40
N ASP A 340 -3.48 15.19 8.62
CA ASP A 340 -3.43 13.77 8.96
C ASP A 340 -4.81 13.21 9.28
N LYS A 341 -5.48 12.67 8.25
CA LYS A 341 -6.84 12.11 8.37
C LYS A 341 -6.90 10.86 9.26
N GLU A 342 -5.85 10.04 9.26
CA GLU A 342 -5.82 8.80 10.04
C GLU A 342 -5.71 9.12 11.53
N LEU A 343 -4.85 10.07 11.89
CA LEU A 343 -4.74 10.56 13.26
C LEU A 343 -6.01 11.30 13.70
N GLN A 344 -6.64 12.10 12.83
CA GLN A 344 -7.93 12.74 13.13
C GLN A 344 -9.02 11.71 13.45
N GLN A 345 -9.12 10.67 12.64
CA GLN A 345 -10.08 9.59 12.85
C GLN A 345 -9.79 8.82 14.15
N LEU A 346 -8.52 8.54 14.45
CA LEU A 346 -8.10 7.84 15.66
C LEU A 346 -8.35 8.67 16.93
N LEU A 347 -8.08 9.97 16.89
CA LEU A 347 -8.26 10.87 18.04
C LEU A 347 -9.73 11.18 18.29
N GLY A 348 -10.57 11.30 17.25
CA GLY A 348 -11.97 11.67 17.39
C GLY A 348 -12.13 13.02 18.13
N SER A 349 -12.83 13.00 19.26
CA SER A 349 -13.04 14.14 20.17
C SER A 349 -11.73 14.75 20.69
N LEU A 350 -10.68 13.93 20.89
CA LEU A 350 -9.39 14.34 21.45
C LEU A 350 -8.59 15.23 20.50
N PHE A 351 -8.93 15.21 19.20
CA PHE A 351 -8.23 15.98 18.19
C PHE A 351 -8.22 17.48 18.52
N PHE A 352 -9.36 18.00 18.97
CA PHE A 352 -9.50 19.41 19.33
C PHE A 352 -8.64 19.78 20.54
N LYS A 353 -8.57 18.91 21.56
CA LYS A 353 -7.70 19.12 22.73
C LYS A 353 -6.22 19.16 22.32
N LEU A 354 -5.79 18.22 21.47
CA LEU A 354 -4.42 18.19 20.96
C LEU A 354 -4.09 19.43 20.11
N GLU A 355 -5.01 19.85 19.25
CA GLU A 355 -4.86 21.07 18.45
C GLU A 355 -4.69 22.31 19.33
N GLN A 356 -5.50 22.45 20.38
CA GLN A 356 -5.38 23.55 21.34
C GLN A 356 -4.05 23.52 22.09
N TRP A 357 -3.58 22.33 22.48
CA TRP A 357 -2.29 22.20 23.15
C TRP A 357 -1.14 22.65 22.25
N ILE A 358 -1.10 22.18 21.00
CA ILE A 358 -0.09 22.60 20.01
C ILE A 358 -0.20 24.10 19.69
N ALA A 359 -1.41 24.65 19.61
CA ALA A 359 -1.63 26.08 19.41
C ALA A 359 -1.10 26.92 20.59
N SER A 360 -1.27 26.45 21.83
CA SER A 360 -0.72 27.07 23.03
C SER A 360 0.81 27.05 23.07
N VAL A 361 1.43 25.95 22.63
CA VAL A 361 2.90 25.90 22.47
C VAL A 361 3.34 26.89 21.39
N ARG A 362 2.63 26.96 20.26
CA ARG A 362 2.92 27.87 19.16
C ARG A 362 2.89 29.34 19.57
N SER A 363 1.93 29.77 20.37
CA SER A 363 1.82 31.17 20.81
C SER A 363 2.96 31.60 21.74
N GLN A 364 3.66 30.65 22.35
CA GLN A 364 4.83 30.90 23.21
C GLN A 364 6.16 30.89 22.44
N VAL A 365 6.18 30.34 21.21
CA VAL A 365 7.34 30.33 20.31
C VAL A 365 7.35 31.57 19.40
N THR A 366 6.17 32.15 19.13
CA THR A 366 6.00 33.43 18.43
C THR A 366 6.26 34.60 19.35
#